data_AF-A0A162CXL6-F1
#
_entry.id   AF-A0A162CXL6-F1
#
_cell.length_a   1.000
_cell.length_b   1.000
_cell.length_c   1.000
_cell.angle_alpha   90.00
_cell.angle_beta   90.00
_cell.angle_gamma   90.00
#
_symmetry.space_group_name_H-M   'P 1'
#
loop_
_entity.id
_entity.type
_entity.pdbx_description
1 polymer ?
#
loop_
_entity_poly.entity_id
_entity_poly.type
_entity_poly.pdbx_seq_one_letter_code
_entity_poly.pdbx_strand_id
1 'polypeptide(L)'
;MQKFKDRWEIQSGWQLLFPFLGLTSLLFSGYLIGKSILKSFGYLQTDTIYNISIIALTIFFASLLLVITLKLFKILETRWVVTYRWELIAIFMVFAITGSTAARISDPIISFIGLNKSTTTGWLYWPVRILLIFPIYQILLLIVGWLFGQFKFFWNFEKKMLSRMGFARFLKD
;
A
#
# COMPACT_ATOMS: atom_id res chain seq x y z
N MET A 1 10.55 13.97 22.45
CA MET A 1 10.96 13.60 21.08
C MET A 1 12.00 12.47 21.06
N GLN A 2 13.02 12.49 21.93
CA GLN A 2 14.10 11.49 21.91
C GLN A 2 13.61 10.03 22.00
N LYS A 3 12.77 9.71 23.00
CA LYS A 3 12.15 8.39 23.16
C LYS A 3 11.42 7.86 21.92
N PHE A 4 10.91 8.75 21.06
CA PHE A 4 10.26 8.33 19.81
C PHE A 4 11.29 7.98 18.74
N LYS A 5 12.31 8.83 18.58
CA LYS A 5 13.41 8.59 17.64
C LYS A 5 14.12 7.28 17.96
N ASP A 6 14.38 7.01 19.23
CA ASP A 6 15.06 5.79 19.67
C ASP A 6 14.21 4.54 19.36
N ARG A 7 12.89 4.58 19.64
CA ARG A 7 11.98 3.45 19.38
C ARG A 7 11.85 3.08 17.90
N TRP A 8 11.98 4.05 17.01
CA TRP A 8 11.88 3.88 15.56
C TRP A 8 13.26 3.87 14.88
N GLU A 9 14.33 3.89 15.66
CA GLU A 9 15.72 3.86 15.19
C GLU A 9 16.02 4.96 14.16
N ILE A 10 15.50 6.15 14.43
CA ILE A 10 15.66 7.33 13.58
C ILE A 10 17.05 7.93 13.80
N GLN A 11 17.92 7.73 12.83
CA GLN A 11 19.30 8.23 12.81
C GLN A 11 19.39 9.67 12.27
N SER A 12 18.48 10.06 11.38
CA SER A 12 18.55 11.35 10.67
C SER A 12 17.19 12.07 10.66
N GLY A 13 17.22 13.41 10.69
CA GLY A 13 16.01 14.23 10.77
C GLY A 13 15.01 14.01 9.62
N TRP A 14 15.50 13.77 8.40
CA TRP A 14 14.65 13.53 7.24
C TRP A 14 13.81 12.24 7.35
N GLN A 15 14.26 11.24 8.14
CA GLN A 15 13.52 9.98 8.32
C GLN A 15 12.19 10.17 9.07
N LEU A 16 12.04 11.28 9.82
CA LEU A 16 10.76 11.64 10.46
C LEU A 16 9.64 11.88 9.45
N LEU A 17 9.98 12.13 8.18
CA LEU A 17 9.02 12.25 7.10
C LEU A 17 8.19 10.97 6.95
N PHE A 18 8.75 9.78 7.15
CA PHE A 18 8.00 8.53 6.96
C PHE A 18 6.93 8.30 8.04
N PRO A 19 7.20 8.43 9.36
CA PRO A 19 6.15 8.41 10.36
C PRO A 19 5.08 9.48 10.15
N PHE A 20 5.47 10.68 9.71
CA PHE A 20 4.52 11.74 9.38
C PHE A 20 3.61 11.33 8.22
N LEU A 21 4.18 10.88 7.10
CA LEU A 21 3.42 10.39 5.94
C LEU A 21 2.55 9.17 6.28
N GLY A 22 3.03 8.28 7.13
CA GLY A 22 2.25 7.14 7.61
C GLY A 22 1.01 7.60 8.39
N LEU A 23 1.17 8.56 9.30
CA LEU A 23 0.05 9.11 10.06
C LEU A 23 -0.95 9.85 9.17
N THR A 24 -0.48 10.68 8.23
CA THR A 24 -1.37 11.38 7.30
C THR A 24 -2.11 10.40 6.39
N SER A 25 -1.44 9.33 5.94
CA SER A 25 -2.07 8.27 5.15
C SER A 25 -3.17 7.53 5.92
N LEU A 26 -2.96 7.27 7.21
CA LEU A 26 -3.95 6.65 8.08
C LEU A 26 -5.17 7.56 8.31
N LEU A 27 -4.95 8.86 8.53
CA LEU A 27 -6.03 9.85 8.64
C LEU A 27 -6.83 9.94 7.34
N PHE A 28 -6.14 10.00 6.20
CA PHE A 28 -6.78 10.03 4.89
C PHE A 28 -7.61 8.76 4.64
N SER A 29 -7.07 7.59 4.96
CA SER A 29 -7.77 6.31 4.83
C SER A 29 -8.98 6.23 5.77
N GLY A 30 -8.83 6.68 7.03
CA GLY A 30 -9.93 6.78 7.98
C GLY A 30 -11.06 7.69 7.49
N TYR A 31 -10.71 8.83 6.88
CA TYR A 31 -11.66 9.75 6.28
C TYR A 31 -12.40 9.12 5.10
N LEU A 32 -11.69 8.46 4.19
CA LEU A 32 -12.32 7.78 3.04
C LEU A 32 -13.30 6.70 3.48
N ILE A 33 -12.93 5.90 4.49
CA ILE A 33 -13.81 4.86 5.06
C ILE A 33 -15.02 5.51 5.73
N GLY A 34 -14.81 6.51 6.59
CA GLY A 34 -15.90 7.24 7.26
C GLY A 34 -16.87 7.86 6.26
N LYS A 35 -16.35 8.48 5.19
CA LYS A 35 -17.15 9.07 4.11
C LYS A 35 -17.95 8.00 3.36
N SER A 36 -17.32 6.86 3.05
CA SER A 36 -18.00 5.75 2.39
C SER A 36 -19.14 5.20 3.23
N ILE A 37 -18.93 5.07 4.54
CA ILE A 37 -19.94 4.58 5.49
C ILE A 37 -21.10 5.56 5.59
N LEU A 38 -20.84 6.85 5.83
CA LEU A 38 -21.89 7.86 5.94
C LEU A 38 -22.72 8.00 4.66
N LYS A 39 -22.06 7.91 3.50
CA LYS A 39 -22.74 7.89 2.20
C LYS A 39 -23.70 6.71 2.08
N SER A 40 -23.31 5.53 2.56
CA SER A 40 -24.19 4.34 2.56
C SER A 40 -25.43 4.50 3.44
N PHE A 41 -25.37 5.35 4.47
CA PHE A 41 -26.52 5.69 5.32
C PHE A 41 -27.35 6.89 4.81
N GLY A 42 -26.97 7.50 3.67
CA GLY A 42 -27.74 8.59 3.06
C GLY A 42 -27.57 9.96 3.73
N TYR A 43 -26.58 10.15 4.60
CA TYR A 43 -26.31 11.46 5.19
C TYR A 43 -25.82 12.45 4.12
N LEU A 44 -26.40 13.64 4.09
CA LEU A 44 -26.03 14.71 3.16
C LEU A 44 -24.87 15.54 3.74
N GLN A 45 -23.97 15.96 2.86
CA GLN A 45 -22.74 16.66 3.24
C GLN A 45 -22.98 18.05 3.88
N THR A 46 -24.18 18.62 3.72
CA THR A 46 -24.59 19.91 4.29
C THR A 46 -25.02 19.84 5.74
N ASP A 47 -25.28 18.65 6.28
CA ASP A 47 -25.80 18.51 7.63
C ASP A 47 -24.69 18.70 8.68
N THR A 48 -24.98 19.45 9.74
CA THR A 48 -24.05 19.59 10.88
C THR A 48 -23.72 18.24 11.51
N ILE A 49 -24.68 17.33 11.53
CA ILE A 49 -24.55 15.94 11.98
C ILE A 49 -23.50 15.21 11.13
N TYR A 50 -23.52 15.36 9.81
CA TYR A 50 -22.54 14.72 8.92
C TYR A 50 -21.11 15.15 9.27
N ASN A 51 -20.87 16.44 9.51
CA ASN A 51 -19.54 16.97 9.83
C ASN A 51 -19.00 16.46 11.17
N ILE A 52 -19.85 16.30 12.18
CA ILE A 52 -19.45 15.73 13.48
C ILE A 52 -19.18 14.23 13.32
N SER A 53 -20.08 13.50 12.65
CA SER A 53 -19.95 12.06 12.45
C SER A 53 -18.73 11.70 11.61
N ILE A 54 -18.38 12.46 10.57
CA ILE A 54 -17.20 12.17 9.74
C ILE A 54 -15.90 12.33 10.53
N ILE A 55 -15.79 13.35 11.38
CA ILE A 55 -14.61 13.56 12.22
C ILE A 55 -14.47 12.39 13.22
N ALA A 56 -15.56 12.04 13.89
CA ALA A 56 -15.57 10.93 14.85
C ALA A 56 -15.17 9.59 14.19
N LEU A 57 -15.76 9.26 13.03
CA LEU A 57 -15.44 8.05 12.28
C LEU A 57 -13.99 8.08 11.76
N THR A 58 -13.50 9.23 11.31
CA THR A 58 -12.12 9.37 10.83
C THR A 58 -11.12 9.03 11.94
N ILE A 59 -11.32 9.57 13.14
CA ILE A 59 -10.45 9.31 14.30
C ILE A 59 -10.56 7.84 14.72
N PHE A 60 -11.78 7.29 14.79
CA PHE A 60 -12.01 5.90 15.14
C PHE A 60 -11.29 4.94 14.17
N PHE A 61 -11.52 5.08 12.86
CA PHE A 61 -10.89 4.20 11.87
C PHE A 61 -9.38 4.42 11.76
N ALA A 62 -8.89 5.67 11.84
CA ALA A 62 -7.45 5.92 11.82
C ALA A 62 -6.74 5.29 13.02
N SER A 63 -7.31 5.38 14.23
CA SER A 63 -6.76 4.74 15.42
C SER A 63 -6.80 3.21 15.35
N LEU A 64 -7.90 2.64 14.84
CA LEU A 64 -8.02 1.20 14.59
C LEU A 64 -6.94 0.71 13.61
N LEU A 65 -6.79 1.39 12.48
CA LEU A 65 -5.78 1.06 11.47
C LEU A 65 -4.37 1.21 12.01
N LEU A 66 -4.11 2.22 12.86
CA LEU A 66 -2.81 2.39 13.51
C LEU A 66 -2.48 1.19 14.40
N VAL A 67 -3.41 0.74 15.24
CA VAL A 67 -3.21 -0.43 16.13
C VAL A 67 -2.94 -1.69 15.31
N ILE A 68 -3.71 -1.92 14.24
CA ILE A 68 -3.50 -3.06 13.33
C ILE A 68 -2.12 -2.98 12.69
N THR A 69 -1.73 -1.80 12.17
CA THR A 69 -0.45 -1.57 11.50
C THR A 69 0.73 -1.85 12.45
N LEU A 70 0.68 -1.34 13.68
CA LEU A 70 1.72 -1.59 14.67
C LEU A 70 1.82 -3.07 15.07
N LYS A 71 0.68 -3.77 15.16
CA LYS A 71 0.66 -5.22 15.41
C LYS A 71 1.29 -6.00 14.25
N LEU A 72 1.00 -5.60 13.00
CA LEU A 72 1.61 -6.19 11.81
C LEU A 72 3.11 -5.94 11.76
N PHE A 73 3.56 -4.72 12.09
CA PHE A 73 4.99 -4.40 12.09
C PHE A 73 5.76 -5.28 13.06
N LYS A 74 5.24 -5.52 14.27
CA LYS A 74 5.89 -6.42 15.23
C LYS A 74 6.10 -7.83 14.67
N ILE A 75 5.18 -8.33 13.84
CA ILE A 75 5.30 -9.65 13.19
C ILE A 75 6.28 -9.58 12.02
N LEU A 76 6.15 -8.56 11.17
CA LEU A 76 6.91 -8.44 9.92
C LEU A 76 8.37 -8.06 10.15
N GLU A 77 8.67 -7.28 11.18
CA GLU A 77 10.04 -6.93 11.60
C GLU A 77 10.89 -8.18 11.83
N THR A 78 10.30 -9.27 12.35
CA THR A 78 11.02 -10.54 12.55
C THR A 78 11.22 -11.36 11.28
N ARG A 79 10.42 -11.11 10.24
CA ARG A 79 10.42 -11.89 8.98
C ARG A 79 11.13 -11.18 7.84
N TRP A 80 11.20 -9.85 7.91
CA TRP A 80 11.78 -8.98 6.90
C TRP A 80 13.13 -8.48 7.41
N VAL A 81 14.18 -8.67 6.60
CA VAL A 81 15.52 -8.18 6.93
C VAL A 81 15.55 -6.68 6.65
N VAL A 82 15.13 -5.89 7.62
CA VAL A 82 15.20 -4.42 7.62
C VAL A 82 16.31 -3.96 8.56
N THR A 83 16.98 -2.86 8.22
CA THR A 83 18.10 -2.32 9.01
C THR A 83 17.58 -1.47 10.16
N TYR A 84 16.49 -0.75 9.90
CA TYR A 84 15.86 0.14 10.89
C TYR A 84 14.36 0.00 10.89
N ARG A 85 13.73 0.16 12.06
CA ARG A 85 12.28 0.02 12.22
C ARG A 85 11.45 0.99 11.39
N TRP A 86 11.94 2.21 11.14
CA TRP A 86 11.24 3.19 10.29
C TRP A 86 11.12 2.72 8.83
N GLU A 87 12.00 1.84 8.35
CA GLU A 87 11.97 1.30 6.99
C GLU A 87 10.68 0.52 6.73
N LEU A 88 10.10 -0.10 7.76
CA LEU A 88 8.80 -0.77 7.66
C LEU A 88 7.70 0.19 7.20
N ILE A 89 7.71 1.44 7.68
CA ILE A 89 6.75 2.46 7.26
C ILE A 89 6.96 2.76 5.76
N ALA A 90 8.21 2.96 5.34
CA ALA A 90 8.57 3.21 3.94
C ALA A 90 8.14 2.05 3.03
N ILE A 91 8.42 0.81 3.41
CA ILE A 91 8.04 -0.40 2.67
C ILE A 91 6.52 -0.50 2.52
N PHE A 92 5.75 -0.25 3.58
CA PHE A 92 4.29 -0.26 3.52
C PHE A 92 3.73 0.84 2.60
N MET A 93 4.35 2.03 2.60
CA MET A 93 3.97 3.09 1.65
C MET A 93 4.24 2.69 0.20
N VAL A 94 5.40 2.07 -0.07
CA VAL A 94 5.71 1.54 -1.41
C VAL A 94 4.66 0.51 -1.83
N PHE A 95 4.26 -0.40 -0.95
CA PHE A 95 3.19 -1.37 -1.25
C PHE A 95 1.84 -0.70 -1.53
N ALA A 96 1.46 0.32 -0.75
CA ALA A 96 0.21 1.05 -0.96
C ALA A 96 0.18 1.79 -2.30
N ILE A 97 1.28 2.47 -2.65
CA ILE A 97 1.41 3.22 -3.91
C ILE A 97 1.44 2.26 -5.10
N THR A 98 2.26 1.22 -5.04
CA THR A 98 2.42 0.26 -6.16
C THR A 98 1.16 -0.55 -6.41
N GLY A 99 0.49 -1.02 -5.35
CA GLY A 99 -0.76 -1.78 -5.46
C GLY A 99 -1.90 -0.97 -6.08
N SER A 100 -2.11 0.27 -5.60
CA SER A 100 -3.15 1.15 -6.14
C SER A 100 -2.84 1.59 -7.59
N THR A 101 -1.58 1.88 -7.89
CA THR A 101 -1.14 2.31 -9.23
C THR A 101 -1.24 1.17 -10.24
N ALA A 102 -0.77 -0.04 -9.90
CA ALA A 102 -0.84 -1.19 -10.80
C ALA A 102 -2.29 -1.56 -11.17
N ALA A 103 -3.21 -1.50 -10.20
CA ALA A 103 -4.63 -1.72 -10.46
C ALA A 103 -5.19 -0.70 -11.47
N ARG A 104 -4.83 0.58 -11.34
CA ARG A 104 -5.31 1.66 -12.20
C ARG A 104 -4.70 1.64 -13.61
N ILE A 105 -3.44 1.23 -13.73
CA ILE A 105 -2.75 1.06 -15.01
C ILE A 105 -3.26 -0.17 -15.78
N SER A 106 -3.78 -1.19 -15.08
CA SER A 106 -4.29 -2.38 -15.75
C SER A 106 -5.51 -2.11 -16.66
N ASP A 107 -6.37 -1.17 -16.28
CA ASP A 107 -7.59 -0.87 -17.02
C ASP A 107 -7.32 -0.38 -18.47
N PRO A 108 -6.47 0.65 -18.71
CA PRO A 108 -6.17 1.09 -20.08
C PRO A 108 -5.46 0.03 -20.93
N ILE A 109 -4.64 -0.82 -20.33
CA ILE A 109 -3.90 -1.87 -21.04
C ILE A 109 -4.84 -2.97 -21.50
N ILE A 110 -5.79 -3.37 -20.66
CA ILE A 110 -6.80 -4.37 -21.00
C ILE A 110 -7.74 -3.85 -22.09
N SER A 111 -8.15 -2.58 -22.00
CA SER A 111 -8.94 -1.95 -23.06
C SER A 111 -8.17 -1.81 -24.37
N PHE A 112 -6.85 -1.58 -24.32
CA PHE A 112 -5.99 -1.49 -25.51
C PHE A 112 -5.88 -2.84 -26.23
N ILE A 113 -5.89 -3.95 -25.49
CA ILE A 113 -5.92 -5.31 -26.03
C ILE A 113 -7.33 -5.68 -26.58
N GLY A 114 -8.31 -4.78 -26.44
CA GLY A 114 -9.67 -4.98 -26.96
C GLY A 114 -10.58 -5.80 -26.04
N LEU A 115 -10.14 -6.08 -24.81
CA LEU A 115 -10.95 -6.77 -23.82
C LEU A 115 -11.75 -5.75 -23.01
N ASN A 116 -13.06 -5.67 -23.27
CA ASN A 116 -13.94 -4.84 -22.47
C ASN A 116 -14.68 -5.68 -21.43
N LYS A 117 -14.84 -5.11 -20.23
CA LYS A 117 -15.55 -5.76 -19.12
C LYS A 117 -16.99 -6.14 -19.48
N SER A 118 -17.61 -5.43 -20.44
CA SER A 118 -18.98 -5.67 -20.90
C SER A 118 -19.11 -6.73 -21.99
N THR A 119 -18.08 -6.92 -22.82
CA THR A 119 -18.15 -7.82 -23.99
C THR A 119 -17.40 -9.13 -23.77
N THR A 120 -16.43 -9.16 -22.85
CA THR A 120 -15.64 -10.35 -22.54
C THR A 120 -16.22 -11.10 -21.34
N THR A 121 -16.33 -12.42 -21.46
CA THR A 121 -16.70 -13.30 -20.34
C THR A 121 -15.76 -13.06 -19.15
N GLY A 122 -16.31 -12.89 -17.95
CA GLY A 122 -15.53 -12.62 -16.74
C GLY A 122 -14.42 -13.65 -16.46
N TRP A 123 -14.63 -14.90 -16.87
CA TRP A 123 -13.66 -15.99 -16.80
C TRP A 123 -12.40 -15.79 -17.65
N LEU A 124 -12.47 -15.02 -18.73
CA LEU A 124 -11.30 -14.67 -19.53
C LEU A 124 -10.72 -13.33 -19.09
N TYR A 125 -11.59 -12.36 -18.80
CA TYR A 125 -11.19 -11.01 -18.41
C TYR A 125 -10.29 -10.99 -17.17
N TRP A 126 -10.69 -11.68 -16.09
CA TRP A 126 -9.97 -11.63 -14.82
C TRP A 126 -8.60 -12.31 -14.84
N PRO A 127 -8.43 -13.52 -15.39
CA PRO A 127 -7.10 -14.13 -15.50
C PRO A 127 -6.14 -13.30 -16.36
N VAL A 128 -6.60 -12.80 -17.51
CA VAL A 128 -5.77 -11.93 -18.37
C VAL A 128 -5.39 -10.65 -17.63
N ARG A 129 -6.33 -10.03 -16.92
CA ARG A 129 -6.07 -8.86 -16.07
C ARG A 129 -4.98 -9.11 -15.04
N ILE A 130 -5.08 -10.21 -14.30
CA ILE A 130 -4.12 -10.57 -13.25
C ILE A 130 -2.75 -10.84 -13.86
N LEU A 131 -2.70 -11.56 -14.98
CA LEU A 131 -1.47 -11.89 -15.70
C LEU A 131 -0.77 -10.62 -16.21
N LEU A 132 -1.51 -9.60 -16.64
CA LEU A 132 -0.97 -8.30 -17.04
C LEU A 132 -0.54 -7.43 -15.85
N ILE A 133 -1.31 -7.42 -14.76
CA ILE A 133 -0.97 -6.66 -13.54
C ILE A 133 0.35 -7.16 -12.97
N PHE A 134 0.60 -8.46 -13.01
CA PHE A 134 1.77 -9.07 -12.38
C PHE A 134 3.12 -8.48 -12.83
N PRO A 135 3.48 -8.43 -14.13
CA PRO A 135 4.74 -7.82 -14.60
C PRO A 135 4.78 -6.31 -14.39
N ILE A 136 3.65 -5.61 -14.51
CA ILE A 136 3.60 -4.16 -14.24
C ILE A 136 3.89 -3.90 -12.76
N TYR A 137 3.32 -4.71 -11.88
CA TYR A 137 3.52 -4.61 -10.44
C TYR A 137 4.98 -4.84 -10.06
N GLN A 138 5.65 -5.83 -10.67
CA GLN A 138 7.09 -6.07 -10.48
C GLN A 138 7.93 -4.82 -10.79
N ILE A 139 7.75 -4.24 -11.98
CA ILE A 139 8.51 -3.06 -12.41
C ILE A 139 8.21 -1.86 -11.50
N LEU A 140 6.94 -1.60 -11.19
CA LEU A 140 6.54 -0.50 -10.32
C LEU A 140 7.13 -0.66 -8.92
N LEU A 141 7.15 -1.88 -8.39
CA LEU A 141 7.65 -2.18 -7.06
C LEU A 141 9.15 -1.86 -6.92
N LEU A 142 9.95 -2.11 -7.96
CA LEU A 142 11.36 -1.71 -8.00
C LEU A 142 11.54 -0.19 -8.14
N ILE A 143 10.77 0.45 -9.02
CA ILE A 143 10.88 1.90 -9.26
C ILE A 143 10.48 2.68 -8.00
N VAL A 144 9.32 2.37 -7.44
CA VAL A 144 8.82 3.06 -6.23
C VAL A 144 9.66 2.67 -5.01
N GLY A 145 10.11 1.41 -4.93
CA GLY A 145 11.06 0.97 -3.91
C GLY A 145 12.36 1.77 -3.94
N TRP A 146 12.90 2.04 -5.14
CA TRP A 146 14.08 2.88 -5.32
C TRP A 146 13.85 4.34 -4.88
N LEU A 147 12.71 4.93 -5.24
CA LEU A 147 12.35 6.29 -4.81
C LEU A 147 12.29 6.45 -3.28
N PHE A 148 11.92 5.40 -2.56
CA PHE A 148 11.87 5.37 -1.10
C PHE A 148 13.18 4.88 -0.45
N GLY A 149 14.23 4.62 -1.23
CA GLY A 149 15.53 4.14 -0.74
C GLY A 149 15.54 2.66 -0.35
N GLN A 150 14.51 1.90 -0.71
CA GLN A 150 14.29 0.49 -0.34
C GLN A 150 14.51 -0.48 -1.52
N PHE A 151 15.26 -0.09 -2.56
CA PHE A 151 15.48 -0.91 -3.75
C PHE A 151 16.03 -2.31 -3.42
N LYS A 152 17.07 -2.40 -2.57
CA LYS A 152 17.70 -3.68 -2.21
C LYS A 152 16.72 -4.63 -1.52
N PHE A 153 15.85 -4.10 -0.65
CA PHE A 153 14.80 -4.87 -0.01
C PHE A 153 13.83 -5.45 -1.04
N PHE A 154 13.32 -4.61 -1.94
CA PHE A 154 12.33 -5.01 -2.94
C PHE A 154 12.90 -5.91 -4.03
N TRP A 155 14.14 -5.70 -4.46
CA TRP A 155 14.83 -6.60 -5.38
C TRP A 155 14.98 -8.02 -4.81
N ASN A 156 15.34 -8.13 -3.53
CA ASN A 156 15.40 -9.43 -2.85
C ASN A 156 14.01 -10.04 -2.65
N PHE A 157 13.01 -9.21 -2.33
CA PHE A 157 11.63 -9.63 -2.16
C PHE A 157 11.07 -10.21 -3.47
N GLU A 158 11.24 -9.51 -4.59
CA GLU A 158 10.81 -9.91 -5.92
C GLU A 158 11.53 -11.19 -6.37
N LYS A 159 12.86 -11.26 -6.25
CA LYS A 159 13.61 -12.49 -6.59
C LYS A 159 13.11 -13.69 -5.79
N LYS A 160 12.83 -13.52 -4.49
CA LYS A 160 12.29 -14.57 -3.63
C LYS A 160 10.88 -15.00 -4.06
N MET A 161 10.05 -14.07 -4.50
CA MET A 161 8.70 -14.35 -5.00
C MET A 161 8.74 -15.08 -6.34
N LEU A 162 9.48 -14.56 -7.33
CA LEU A 162 9.62 -15.16 -8.65
C LEU A 162 10.26 -16.55 -8.60
N SER A 163 11.25 -16.76 -7.73
CA SER A 163 11.86 -18.08 -7.48
C SER A 163 10.82 -19.11 -7.01
N ARG A 164 9.92 -18.72 -6.10
CA ARG A 164 8.82 -19.59 -5.61
C ARG A 164 7.74 -19.86 -6.65
N MET A 165 7.61 -19.00 -7.66
CA MET A 165 6.69 -19.18 -8.79
C MET A 165 7.28 -20.03 -9.92
N GLY A 166 8.49 -20.57 -9.75
CA GLY A 166 9.15 -21.45 -10.73
C GLY A 166 10.12 -20.73 -11.68
N PHE A 167 10.27 -19.40 -11.57
CA PHE A 167 11.22 -18.62 -12.37
C PHE A 167 12.65 -18.64 -11.84
N ALA A 168 12.95 -19.49 -10.84
CA ALA A 168 14.27 -19.59 -10.21
C ALA A 168 15.42 -19.82 -11.21
N ARG A 169 15.15 -20.47 -12.35
CA ARG A 169 16.15 -20.72 -13.41
C ARG A 169 16.60 -19.46 -14.15
N PHE A 170 15.77 -18.41 -14.21
CA PHE A 170 16.05 -17.16 -14.92
C PHE A 170 16.66 -16.07 -14.04
N LEU A 171 16.75 -16.29 -12.72
CA LEU A 171 17.24 -15.33 -11.73
C LEU A 171 18.66 -15.67 -11.24
N LYS A 172 19.33 -16.59 -11.95
CA LYS A 172 20.60 -17.17 -11.54
C LYS A 172 21.74 -16.30 -12.11
N ASP A 173 22.00 -15.20 -11.42
CA ASP A 173 23.27 -14.45 -11.41
C ASP A 173 23.78 -14.38 -9.96
#